data_AF-A0A7C4IRC4-F1
#
_entry.id   AF-A0A7C4IRC4-F1
#
_cell.length_a   1.000
_cell.length_b   1.000
_cell.length_c   1.000
_cell.angle_alpha   90.00
_cell.angle_beta   90.00
_cell.angle_gamma   90.00
#
_symmetry.space_group_name_H-M   'P 1'
#
loop_
_entity.id
_entity.type
_entity.pdbx_description
1 polymer ?
#
loop_
_entity_poly.entity_id
_entity_poly.type
_entity_poly.pdbx_seq_one_letter_code
_entity_poly.pdbx_strand_id
1 'polypeptide(L)'
;MIAHHNEAHRETTLSAAEGAAPAVKDRIRRFVRVKAAELKPHPCNWRLHPPEQRAALEAILAEIGYAGALVARELPDGSLQLIDGHLRAEVSPGADVPVLVVDLDDREAEKLLALHDPIAAMARAEQLVLAELSSRIETENAALRQLLDSLATSTGEFAPLSDSADDDLRAFASTPNDRSGGGTPDSVGGEQHGTVDERQPPSVEIPELYQLVVECRDLCEQEALFDRLTAEGYSCRVVNTAAESRAKVAGDADADN
;
A
#
# COMPACT_ATOMS: atom_id res chain seq x y z
N MET A 1 48.58 -27.78 -58.54
CA MET A 1 47.92 -26.56 -59.05
C MET A 1 47.14 -26.00 -57.86
N ILE A 2 47.66 -25.00 -57.13
CA ILE A 2 47.59 -23.54 -57.42
C ILE A 2 46.10 -23.12 -57.49
N ALA A 3 45.53 -22.17 -56.76
CA ALA A 3 45.93 -21.05 -55.87
C ALA A 3 44.68 -20.71 -55.01
N HIS A 4 44.77 -20.37 -53.71
CA HIS A 4 44.83 -19.00 -53.16
C HIS A 4 43.77 -18.00 -53.68
N HIS A 5 42.78 -17.71 -52.82
CA HIS A 5 42.08 -16.45 -52.54
C HIS A 5 41.35 -16.75 -51.22
N ASN A 6 41.68 -16.26 -50.01
CA ASN A 6 42.09 -14.95 -49.50
C ASN A 6 41.18 -13.81 -49.94
N GLU A 7 40.14 -13.54 -49.15
CA GLU A 7 39.66 -12.18 -48.96
C GLU A 7 39.16 -12.00 -47.53
N ALA A 8 40.00 -11.33 -46.75
CA ALA A 8 39.69 -10.73 -45.47
C ALA A 8 38.90 -9.41 -45.68
N HIS A 9 38.34 -8.93 -44.58
CA HIS A 9 37.75 -7.61 -44.35
C HIS A 9 36.25 -7.46 -44.65
N ARG A 10 35.45 -7.52 -43.58
CA ARG A 10 35.00 -6.28 -42.91
C ARG A 10 34.47 -6.62 -41.51
N GLU A 11 35.35 -6.46 -40.53
CA GLU A 11 34.92 -6.07 -39.19
C GLU A 11 34.14 -4.77 -39.32
N THR A 12 32.82 -4.85 -39.18
CA THR A 12 32.02 -3.69 -38.84
C THR A 12 31.92 -3.68 -37.33
N THR A 13 32.86 -3.00 -36.70
CA THR A 13 32.73 -2.49 -35.34
C THR A 13 31.52 -1.56 -35.30
N LEU A 14 30.35 -2.10 -34.94
CA LEU A 14 29.26 -1.30 -34.40
C LEU A 14 29.58 -1.02 -32.94
N SER A 15 30.35 0.06 -32.76
CA SER A 15 30.39 0.82 -31.53
C SER A 15 28.97 1.27 -31.19
N ALA A 16 28.37 0.65 -30.19
CA ALA A 16 27.26 1.21 -29.43
C ALA A 16 27.68 1.25 -27.95
N ALA A 17 28.52 2.24 -27.63
CA ALA A 17 28.56 2.77 -26.29
C ALA A 17 27.32 3.66 -26.12
N GLU A 18 26.16 3.06 -25.84
CA GLU A 18 24.94 3.76 -25.46
C GLU A 18 24.36 3.10 -24.20
N GLY A 19 24.50 3.80 -23.08
CA GLY A 19 23.65 3.69 -21.88
C GLY A 19 23.48 2.30 -21.29
N ALA A 20 24.52 1.72 -20.69
CA ALA A 20 24.30 0.65 -19.71
C ALA A 20 23.49 1.24 -18.54
N ALA A 21 22.20 0.92 -18.47
CA ALA A 21 21.38 1.21 -17.30
C ALA A 21 22.13 0.75 -16.04
N PRO A 22 22.11 1.51 -14.93
CA PRO A 22 22.79 1.09 -13.72
C PRO A 22 22.30 -0.32 -13.35
N ALA A 23 23.23 -1.27 -13.23
CA ALA A 23 22.90 -2.64 -12.90
C ALA A 23 22.27 -2.67 -11.51
N VAL A 24 20.96 -2.86 -11.46
CA VAL A 24 20.22 -3.00 -10.21
C VAL A 24 20.68 -4.28 -9.53
N LYS A 25 21.08 -4.18 -8.26
CA LYS A 25 21.53 -5.34 -7.48
C LYS A 25 20.32 -6.21 -7.10
N ASP A 26 20.42 -7.50 -7.35
CA ASP A 26 19.53 -8.47 -6.71
C ASP A 26 19.98 -8.66 -5.25
N ARG A 27 19.07 -8.43 -4.31
CA ARG A 27 19.32 -8.59 -2.87
C ARG A 27 18.60 -9.81 -2.29
N ILE A 28 17.81 -10.53 -3.08
CA ILE A 28 17.10 -11.73 -2.61
C ILE A 28 18.11 -12.88 -2.56
N ARG A 29 18.34 -13.45 -1.38
CA ARG A 29 19.24 -14.61 -1.19
C ARG A 29 18.52 -15.93 -1.39
N ARG A 30 17.33 -16.07 -0.81
CA ARG A 30 16.55 -17.31 -0.84
C ARG A 30 15.08 -17.07 -0.50
N PHE A 31 14.24 -18.04 -0.85
CA PHE A 31 12.86 -18.14 -0.42
C PHE A 31 12.73 -19.21 0.67
N VAL A 32 11.96 -18.94 1.72
CA VAL A 32 11.70 -19.88 2.82
C VAL A 32 10.21 -19.88 3.21
N ARG A 33 9.80 -20.96 3.89
CA ARG A 33 8.53 -21.06 4.62
C ARG A 33 8.86 -21.17 6.10
N VAL A 34 8.36 -20.25 6.91
CA VAL A 34 8.59 -20.21 8.36
C VAL A 34 7.30 -19.85 9.06
N LYS A 35 7.18 -20.18 10.35
CA LYS A 35 6.05 -19.73 11.15
C LYS A 35 6.09 -18.22 11.28
N ALA A 36 4.95 -17.55 11.05
CA ALA A 36 4.87 -16.09 11.19
C ALA A 36 5.33 -15.61 12.58
N ALA A 37 5.03 -16.36 13.64
CA ALA A 37 5.47 -16.06 15.01
C ALA A 37 6.99 -16.14 15.25
N GLU A 38 7.76 -16.77 14.34
CA GLU A 38 9.23 -16.82 14.43
C GLU A 38 9.90 -15.58 13.82
N LEU A 39 9.15 -14.76 13.08
CA LEU A 39 9.65 -13.51 12.51
C LEU A 39 9.72 -12.44 13.59
N LYS A 40 10.92 -11.91 13.85
CA LYS A 40 11.13 -10.81 14.78
C LYS A 40 10.66 -9.50 14.12
N PRO A 41 9.79 -8.70 14.76
CA PRO A 41 9.42 -7.40 14.21
C PRO A 41 10.65 -6.48 14.16
N HIS A 42 10.70 -5.57 13.18
CA HIS A 42 11.70 -4.51 13.18
C HIS A 42 11.41 -3.54 14.35
N PRO A 43 12.41 -3.14 15.16
CA PRO A 43 12.19 -2.24 16.31
C PRO A 43 11.66 -0.85 15.88
N CYS A 44 12.02 -0.41 14.68
CA CYS A 44 11.54 0.85 14.08
C CYS A 44 10.32 0.68 13.17
N ASN A 45 9.55 -0.43 13.28
CA ASN A 45 8.34 -0.57 12.49
C ASN A 45 7.31 0.50 12.89
N TRP A 46 7.06 1.45 11.99
CA TRP A 46 6.16 2.59 12.18
C TRP A 46 4.73 2.32 11.70
N ARG A 47 4.49 1.20 11.01
CA ARG A 47 3.19 0.89 10.39
C ARG A 47 2.17 0.51 11.47
N LEU A 48 1.01 1.17 11.42
CA LEU A 48 -0.20 0.82 12.16
C LEU A 48 -1.26 0.30 11.19
N HIS A 49 -2.12 -0.60 11.65
CA HIS A 49 -3.08 -1.31 10.80
C HIS A 49 -4.52 -1.09 11.30
N PRO A 50 -5.33 -0.27 10.61
CA PRO A 50 -6.73 -0.06 10.95
C PRO A 50 -7.55 -1.36 10.90
N PRO A 51 -8.64 -1.47 11.69
CA PRO A 51 -9.49 -2.66 11.72
C PRO A 51 -10.03 -3.06 10.35
N GLU A 52 -10.37 -2.10 9.49
CA GLU A 52 -10.89 -2.33 8.15
C GLU A 52 -9.83 -2.99 7.25
N GLN A 53 -8.58 -2.51 7.33
CA GLN A 53 -7.45 -3.10 6.61
C GLN A 53 -7.22 -4.55 7.07
N ARG A 54 -7.26 -4.80 8.39
CA ARG A 54 -7.12 -6.14 8.96
C ARG A 54 -8.20 -7.08 8.47
N ALA A 55 -9.47 -6.68 8.56
CA ALA A 55 -10.60 -7.50 8.15
C ALA A 55 -10.53 -7.86 6.65
N ALA A 56 -10.20 -6.89 5.80
CA ALA A 56 -10.03 -7.14 4.37
C ALA A 56 -8.85 -8.08 4.08
N LEU A 57 -7.73 -7.94 4.80
CA LEU A 57 -6.58 -8.83 4.63
C LEU A 57 -6.90 -10.27 5.09
N GLU A 58 -7.54 -10.43 6.23
CA GLU A 58 -7.97 -11.75 6.73
C GLU A 58 -8.91 -12.43 5.74
N ALA A 59 -9.87 -11.67 5.19
CA ALA A 59 -10.81 -12.15 4.20
C ALA A 59 -10.12 -12.62 2.92
N ILE A 60 -9.23 -11.81 2.33
CA ILE A 60 -8.56 -12.19 1.09
C ILE A 60 -7.61 -13.38 1.32
N LEU A 61 -6.93 -13.44 2.46
CA LEU A 61 -6.09 -14.61 2.80
C LEU A 61 -6.92 -15.89 2.95
N ALA A 62 -8.15 -15.80 3.50
CA ALA A 62 -9.04 -16.96 3.59
C ALA A 62 -9.55 -17.42 2.22
N GLU A 63 -9.79 -16.49 1.30
CA GLU A 63 -10.37 -16.78 -0.02
C GLU A 63 -9.32 -17.30 -1.01
N ILE A 64 -8.13 -16.68 -1.07
CA ILE A 64 -7.10 -17.01 -2.08
C ILE A 64 -5.79 -17.55 -1.48
N GLY A 65 -5.53 -17.34 -0.19
CA GLY A 65 -4.25 -17.65 0.44
C GLY A 65 -3.13 -16.64 0.14
N TYR A 66 -1.89 -17.02 0.45
CA TYR A 66 -0.73 -16.15 0.21
C TYR A 66 -0.32 -16.11 -1.26
N ALA A 67 -0.60 -14.98 -1.90
CA ALA A 67 -0.11 -14.67 -3.25
C ALA A 67 1.14 -13.76 -3.28
N GLY A 68 1.58 -13.26 -2.12
CA GLY A 68 2.78 -12.42 -1.99
C GLY A 68 3.62 -12.81 -0.79
N ALA A 69 4.94 -12.84 -0.97
CA ALA A 69 5.89 -13.13 0.10
C ALA A 69 6.10 -11.91 1.01
N LEU A 70 6.38 -12.20 2.28
CA LEU A 70 6.92 -11.24 3.23
C LEU A 70 8.40 -11.03 2.94
N VAL A 71 8.97 -9.93 3.42
CA VAL A 71 10.40 -9.64 3.25
C VAL A 71 11.06 -9.60 4.62
N ALA A 72 12.11 -10.39 4.81
CA ALA A 72 12.86 -10.41 6.05
C ALA A 72 14.36 -10.49 5.76
N ARG A 73 15.18 -10.03 6.70
CA ARG A 73 16.63 -10.25 6.67
C ARG A 73 17.07 -11.19 7.78
N GLU A 74 18.20 -11.84 7.59
CA GLU A 74 18.82 -12.68 8.60
C GLU A 74 19.73 -11.83 9.51
N LEU A 75 19.52 -11.95 10.82
CA LEU A 75 20.35 -11.31 11.84
C LEU A 75 21.60 -12.17 12.14
N PRO A 76 22.64 -11.62 12.81
CA PRO A 76 23.85 -12.38 13.15
C PRO A 76 23.61 -13.64 14.00
N ASP A 77 22.50 -13.69 14.73
CA ASP A 77 22.08 -14.85 15.53
C ASP A 77 21.31 -15.91 14.73
N GLY A 78 21.16 -15.72 13.41
CA GLY A 78 20.42 -16.60 12.50
C GLY A 78 18.89 -16.40 12.51
N SER A 79 18.37 -15.51 13.36
CA SER A 79 16.94 -15.20 13.37
C SER A 79 16.55 -14.29 12.20
N LEU A 80 15.27 -14.32 11.82
CA LEU A 80 14.74 -13.51 10.74
C LEU A 80 14.04 -12.27 11.30
N GLN A 81 14.50 -11.08 10.90
CA GLN A 81 13.85 -9.82 11.20
C GLN A 81 12.97 -9.39 10.02
N LEU A 82 11.69 -9.20 10.30
CA LEU A 82 10.67 -8.77 9.35
C LEU A 82 10.90 -7.32 8.92
N ILE A 83 10.83 -7.05 7.62
CA ILE A 83 10.93 -5.70 7.02
C ILE A 83 9.61 -5.32 6.34
N ASP A 84 8.97 -6.25 5.63
CA ASP A 84 7.66 -6.01 5.00
C ASP A 84 6.69 -7.19 5.22
N GLY A 85 5.40 -6.84 5.32
CA GLY A 85 4.30 -7.78 5.52
C GLY A 85 3.94 -8.02 6.99
N HIS A 86 4.07 -6.98 7.81
CA HIS A 86 3.72 -6.96 9.24
C HIS A 86 2.29 -7.44 9.51
N LEU A 87 1.27 -6.83 8.88
CA LEU A 87 -0.11 -7.26 9.08
C LEU A 87 -0.34 -8.72 8.67
N ARG A 88 0.29 -9.17 7.57
CA ARG A 88 0.22 -10.57 7.12
C ARG A 88 0.78 -11.54 8.16
N ALA A 89 1.89 -11.20 8.81
CA ALA A 89 2.44 -12.01 9.90
C ALA A 89 1.53 -11.97 11.14
N GLU A 90 0.96 -10.80 11.46
CA GLU A 90 0.14 -10.60 12.66
C GLU A 90 -1.18 -11.38 12.63
N VAL A 91 -1.88 -11.41 11.49
CA VAL A 91 -3.18 -12.08 11.37
C VAL A 91 -3.09 -13.61 11.33
N SER A 92 -1.88 -14.17 11.25
CA SER A 92 -1.65 -15.59 10.97
C SER A 92 -0.46 -16.20 11.72
N PRO A 93 -0.27 -15.95 13.03
CA PRO A 93 0.97 -16.27 13.75
C PRO A 93 1.39 -17.75 13.67
N GLY A 94 0.44 -18.67 13.53
CA GLY A 94 0.70 -20.11 13.40
C GLY A 94 0.88 -20.64 11.97
N ALA A 95 0.68 -19.81 10.95
CA ALA A 95 0.78 -20.21 9.55
C ALA A 95 2.24 -20.23 9.06
N ASP A 96 2.54 -21.12 8.13
CA ASP A 96 3.82 -21.14 7.41
C ASP A 96 3.78 -20.13 6.25
N VAL A 97 4.32 -18.94 6.50
CA VAL A 97 4.27 -17.80 5.59
C VAL A 97 5.41 -17.85 4.57
N PRO A 98 5.18 -17.44 3.30
CA PRO A 98 6.24 -17.29 2.31
C PRO A 98 7.10 -16.07 2.64
N VAL A 99 8.42 -16.24 2.70
CA VAL A 99 9.37 -15.17 3.04
C VAL A 99 10.53 -15.13 2.05
N LEU A 100 10.82 -13.95 1.52
CA LEU A 100 12.06 -13.64 0.81
C LEU A 100 13.09 -13.17 1.82
N VAL A 101 14.17 -13.95 1.96
CA VAL A 101 15.29 -13.57 2.81
C VAL A 101 16.26 -12.72 2.00
N VAL A 102 16.45 -11.47 2.42
CA VAL A 102 17.28 -10.49 1.72
C VAL A 102 18.64 -10.27 2.38
N ASP A 103 19.62 -9.94 1.55
CA ASP A 103 20.93 -9.44 1.95
C ASP A 103 20.86 -7.93 2.17
N LEU A 104 20.53 -7.47 3.38
CA LEU A 104 20.53 -6.04 3.69
C LEU A 104 21.23 -5.79 5.03
N ASP A 105 22.12 -4.81 5.05
CA ASP A 105 22.64 -4.28 6.31
C ASP A 105 21.57 -3.46 7.06
N ASP A 106 21.89 -2.95 8.25
CA ASP A 106 20.94 -2.19 9.08
C ASP A 106 20.42 -0.94 8.37
N ARG A 107 21.29 -0.22 7.67
CA ARG A 107 20.94 1.03 6.99
C ARG A 107 20.11 0.77 5.75
N GLU A 108 20.42 -0.30 5.01
CA GLU A 108 19.65 -0.74 3.86
C GLU A 108 18.26 -1.24 4.28
N ALA A 109 18.16 -1.97 5.40
CA ALA A 109 16.90 -2.44 5.95
C ALA A 109 15.99 -1.28 6.41
N GLU A 110 16.54 -0.29 7.10
CA GLU A 110 15.81 0.92 7.52
C GLU A 110 15.31 1.73 6.30
N LYS A 111 16.14 1.86 5.25
CA LYS A 111 15.71 2.51 4.00
C LYS A 111 14.55 1.77 3.35
N LEU A 112 14.63 0.43 3.26
CA LEU A 112 13.54 -0.37 2.71
C LEU A 112 12.27 -0.24 3.56
N LEU A 113 12.40 -0.32 4.89
CA LEU A 113 11.31 -0.16 5.84
C LEU A 113 10.60 1.19 5.70
N ALA A 114 11.36 2.27 5.48
CA ALA A 114 10.85 3.63 5.35
C ALA A 114 10.23 3.92 3.98
N LEU A 115 10.78 3.36 2.89
CA LEU A 115 10.47 3.82 1.53
C LEU A 115 9.58 2.87 0.73
N HIS A 116 9.55 1.58 1.06
CA HIS A 116 8.84 0.57 0.27
C HIS A 116 7.34 0.92 0.09
N ASP A 117 6.63 1.13 1.19
CA ASP A 117 5.19 1.39 1.14
C ASP A 117 4.87 2.80 0.65
N PRO A 118 5.57 3.87 1.07
CA PRO A 118 5.31 5.19 0.51
C PRO A 118 5.52 5.25 -1.00
N ILE A 119 6.57 4.62 -1.53
CA ILE A 119 6.80 4.57 -2.98
C ILE A 119 5.69 3.77 -3.67
N ALA A 120 5.25 2.64 -3.10
CA ALA A 120 4.12 1.89 -3.64
C ALA A 120 2.82 2.71 -3.62
N ALA A 121 2.57 3.47 -2.55
CA ALA A 121 1.39 4.32 -2.37
C ALA A 121 1.38 5.56 -3.30
N MET A 122 2.54 5.97 -3.85
CA MET A 122 2.59 7.05 -4.84
C MET A 122 1.96 6.66 -6.19
N ALA A 123 1.70 5.38 -6.44
CA ALA A 123 1.03 4.93 -7.65
C ALA A 123 -0.42 5.43 -7.67
N ARG A 124 -0.81 6.10 -8.77
CA ARG A 124 -2.19 6.55 -8.98
C ARG A 124 -3.00 5.48 -9.69
N ALA A 125 -4.25 5.34 -9.28
CA ALA A 125 -5.20 4.46 -9.95
C ALA A 125 -5.70 5.09 -11.26
N GLU A 126 -5.85 4.25 -12.28
CA GLU A 126 -6.59 4.61 -13.49
C GLU A 126 -8.05 4.20 -13.30
N GLN A 127 -8.91 5.19 -13.04
CA GLN A 127 -10.22 4.96 -12.44
C GLN A 127 -11.16 4.12 -13.31
N LEU A 128 -11.10 4.30 -14.64
CA LEU A 128 -11.94 3.51 -15.55
C LEU A 128 -11.55 2.03 -15.52
N VAL A 129 -10.24 1.75 -15.53
CA VAL A 129 -9.73 0.37 -15.48
C VAL A 129 -10.00 -0.26 -14.12
N LEU A 130 -9.84 0.49 -13.03
CA LEU A 130 -10.14 0.01 -11.68
C LEU A 130 -11.64 -0.30 -11.52
N ALA A 131 -12.54 0.55 -12.00
CA ALA A 131 -13.97 0.31 -11.93
C ALA A 131 -14.40 -0.94 -12.75
N GLU A 132 -13.83 -1.12 -13.95
CA GLU A 132 -14.07 -2.31 -14.76
C GLU A 132 -13.53 -3.58 -14.07
N LEU A 133 -12.34 -3.51 -13.46
CA LEU A 133 -11.80 -4.63 -12.69
C LEU A 133 -12.69 -4.96 -11.49
N SER A 134 -13.05 -3.96 -10.67
CA SER A 134 -13.88 -4.15 -9.48
C SER A 134 -15.25 -4.74 -9.80
N SER A 135 -15.90 -4.34 -10.91
CA SER A 135 -17.21 -4.87 -11.29
C SER A 135 -17.22 -6.34 -11.70
N ARG A 136 -16.04 -6.92 -12.00
CA ARG A 136 -15.88 -8.34 -12.35
C ARG A 136 -15.49 -9.23 -11.17
N ILE A 137 -15.19 -8.66 -10.02
CA ILE A 137 -14.78 -9.42 -8.84
C ILE A 137 -16.04 -9.87 -8.09
N GLU A 138 -16.21 -11.18 -7.98
CA GLU A 138 -17.27 -11.80 -7.19
C GLU A 138 -16.69 -12.26 -5.85
N THR A 139 -17.30 -11.84 -4.74
CA THR A 139 -16.97 -12.33 -3.39
C THR A 139 -18.18 -12.22 -2.48
N GLU A 140 -18.38 -13.23 -1.64
CA GLU A 140 -19.43 -13.22 -0.61
C GLU A 140 -19.00 -12.44 0.64
N ASN A 141 -17.70 -12.19 0.80
CA ASN A 141 -17.16 -11.54 1.98
C ASN A 141 -17.52 -10.04 2.03
N ALA A 142 -18.12 -9.60 3.14
CA ALA A 142 -18.56 -8.23 3.30
C ALA A 142 -17.41 -7.21 3.37
N ALA A 143 -16.28 -7.56 3.99
CA ALA A 143 -15.12 -6.67 4.11
C ALA A 143 -14.46 -6.43 2.74
N LEU A 144 -14.39 -7.46 1.89
CA LEU A 144 -13.87 -7.33 0.53
C LEU A 144 -14.81 -6.50 -0.35
N ARG A 145 -16.14 -6.70 -0.25
CA ARG A 145 -17.12 -5.86 -0.96
C ARG A 145 -16.99 -4.40 -0.57
N GLN A 146 -16.92 -4.11 0.73
CA GLN A 146 -16.72 -2.74 1.22
C GLN A 146 -15.43 -2.11 0.69
N LEU A 147 -14.33 -2.87 0.64
CA LEU A 147 -13.07 -2.40 0.08
C LEU A 147 -13.19 -2.11 -1.42
N LEU A 148 -13.82 -3.01 -2.20
CA LEU A 148 -14.03 -2.83 -3.64
C LEU A 148 -14.89 -1.59 -3.95
N ASP A 149 -15.96 -1.37 -3.19
CA ASP A 149 -16.83 -0.20 -3.31
C ASP A 149 -16.06 1.09 -2.99
N SER A 150 -15.23 1.05 -1.95
CA SER A 150 -14.37 2.19 -1.57
C SER A 150 -13.36 2.51 -2.67
N LEU A 151 -12.72 1.48 -3.26
CA LEU A 151 -11.78 1.65 -4.37
C LEU A 151 -12.45 2.24 -5.61
N ALA A 152 -13.65 1.77 -5.96
CA ALA A 152 -14.40 2.29 -7.11
C ALA A 152 -14.84 3.76 -6.92
N THR A 153 -15.10 4.18 -5.68
CA THR A 153 -15.62 5.53 -5.36
C THR A 153 -14.51 6.51 -4.99
N SER A 154 -13.35 6.03 -4.52
CA SER A 154 -12.23 6.86 -4.09
C SER A 154 -11.54 7.55 -5.28
N THR A 155 -11.63 8.88 -5.33
CA THR A 155 -10.84 9.72 -6.24
C THR A 155 -9.44 9.95 -5.67
N GLY A 156 -8.61 8.91 -5.58
CA GLY A 156 -7.14 9.04 -5.44
C GLY A 156 -6.60 9.94 -4.31
N GLU A 157 -7.29 10.09 -3.18
CA GLU A 157 -6.78 10.85 -2.04
C GLU A 157 -5.73 10.05 -1.27
N PHE A 158 -4.48 10.15 -1.70
CA PHE A 158 -3.33 9.80 -0.88
C PHE A 158 -2.74 11.09 -0.30
N ALA A 159 -3.02 11.34 0.99
CA ALA A 159 -2.35 12.39 1.73
C ALA A 159 -0.85 12.04 1.87
N PRO A 160 0.09 12.94 1.53
CA PRO A 160 1.51 12.70 1.75
C PRO A 160 1.82 12.67 3.25
N LEU A 161 2.84 11.87 3.58
CA LEU A 161 3.42 11.74 4.92
C LEU A 161 3.76 13.12 5.50
N SER A 162 3.01 13.55 6.53
CA SER A 162 3.42 14.64 7.40
C SER A 162 4.27 14.10 8.54
N ASP A 163 5.48 14.60 8.61
CA ASP A 163 6.45 14.37 9.68
C ASP A 163 6.00 15.08 10.95
N SER A 164 5.57 14.33 11.97
CA SER A 164 5.63 14.76 13.37
C SER A 164 5.56 13.55 14.30
N ALA A 165 6.73 12.99 14.61
CA ALA A 165 6.92 12.37 15.91
C ALA A 165 6.73 13.45 16.98
N ASP A 166 5.71 13.30 17.82
CA ASP A 166 5.81 13.38 19.28
C ASP A 166 4.41 13.33 19.92
N ASP A 167 4.37 12.73 21.11
CA ASP A 167 3.27 12.55 22.07
C ASP A 167 2.23 11.45 21.77
N ASP A 168 2.52 10.23 22.28
CA ASP A 168 1.58 9.40 23.09
C ASP A 168 2.07 7.95 23.33
N LEU A 169 3.33 7.78 23.78
CA LEU A 169 3.89 6.47 24.17
C LEU A 169 3.87 6.25 25.69
N ARG A 170 2.71 6.36 26.35
CA ARG A 170 2.54 5.84 27.73
C ARG A 170 1.09 5.46 28.07
N ALA A 171 0.61 4.34 27.55
CA ALA A 171 -0.41 3.53 28.24
C ALA A 171 -0.72 2.24 27.48
N PHE A 172 0.12 1.20 27.56
CA PHE A 172 -0.36 -0.20 27.44
C PHE A 172 0.72 -1.18 27.90
N ALA A 173 1.19 -1.00 29.14
CA ALA A 173 1.84 -2.06 29.89
C ALA A 173 0.85 -2.53 30.95
N SER A 174 0.10 -3.60 30.65
CA SER A 174 -0.37 -4.64 31.57
C SER A 174 -1.45 -5.50 30.91
N THR A 175 -1.06 -6.66 30.39
CA THR A 175 -1.95 -7.85 30.36
C THR A 175 -1.70 -8.65 31.65
N PRO A 176 -2.64 -9.51 32.12
CA PRO A 176 -2.71 -10.84 31.53
C PRO A 176 -4.13 -11.38 31.27
N ASN A 177 -4.21 -11.96 30.07
CA ASN A 177 -5.00 -13.08 29.58
C ASN A 177 -5.48 -14.10 30.64
N ASP A 178 -6.75 -14.50 30.57
CA ASP A 178 -7.24 -15.77 31.14
C ASP A 178 -8.02 -16.56 30.06
N ARG A 179 -7.64 -17.82 29.90
CA ARG A 179 -8.19 -18.81 28.96
C ARG A 179 -8.95 -19.86 29.77
N SER A 180 -10.19 -20.18 29.40
CA SER A 180 -10.73 -21.53 29.63
C SER A 180 -12.05 -21.84 28.90
N GLY A 181 -12.11 -23.05 28.30
CA GLY A 181 -13.30 -23.85 27.94
C GLY A 181 -14.03 -23.46 26.64
N GLY A 182 -14.36 -24.32 25.66
CA GLY A 182 -14.52 -25.78 25.62
C GLY A 182 -16.00 -26.15 25.40
N GLY A 183 -16.39 -26.62 24.21
CA GLY A 183 -17.71 -27.24 23.96
C GLY A 183 -18.18 -27.31 22.50
N THR A 184 -18.20 -28.51 21.93
CA THR A 184 -19.09 -28.98 20.83
C THR A 184 -20.42 -29.50 21.46
N PRO A 185 -21.52 -29.92 20.75
CA PRO A 185 -21.60 -30.44 19.36
C PRO A 185 -22.92 -30.19 18.55
N ASP A 186 -22.92 -30.76 17.33
CA ASP A 186 -24.01 -31.42 16.56
C ASP A 186 -25.14 -30.68 15.78
N SER A 187 -25.04 -30.81 14.45
CA SER A 187 -25.95 -31.47 13.47
C SER A 187 -27.35 -30.92 13.07
N VAL A 188 -27.56 -30.88 11.72
CA VAL A 188 -28.73 -31.29 10.89
C VAL A 188 -29.36 -30.25 9.92
N GLY A 189 -29.45 -30.64 8.64
CA GLY A 189 -30.50 -30.27 7.65
C GLY A 189 -30.10 -29.16 6.67
N GLY A 190 -30.39 -29.18 5.37
CA GLY A 190 -31.16 -30.04 4.47
C GLY A 190 -31.22 -29.29 3.12
N GLU A 191 -31.13 -30.04 2.02
CA GLU A 191 -31.05 -29.61 0.61
C GLU A 191 -32.16 -28.62 0.21
N GLN A 192 -31.93 -27.69 -0.75
CA GLN A 192 -32.79 -27.46 -1.93
C GLN A 192 -32.04 -26.79 -3.10
N HIS A 193 -32.21 -27.41 -4.27
CA HIS A 193 -31.80 -26.96 -5.60
C HIS A 193 -32.72 -25.84 -6.10
N GLY A 194 -32.16 -24.71 -6.55
CA GLY A 194 -32.89 -23.63 -7.23
C GLY A 194 -32.11 -23.15 -8.44
N THR A 195 -32.70 -23.28 -9.62
CA THR A 195 -32.15 -22.93 -10.93
C THR A 195 -31.87 -21.43 -11.06
N VAL A 196 -30.67 -21.07 -11.52
CA VAL A 196 -30.23 -19.67 -11.72
C VAL A 196 -30.86 -19.10 -13.00
N ASP A 197 -31.68 -18.08 -12.81
CA ASP A 197 -32.24 -17.22 -13.86
C ASP A 197 -31.14 -16.25 -14.33
N GLU A 198 -30.65 -16.41 -15.56
CA GLU A 198 -29.69 -15.51 -16.22
C GLU A 198 -30.31 -14.11 -16.38
N ARG A 199 -30.28 -13.30 -15.31
CA ARG A 199 -30.65 -11.89 -15.39
C ARG A 199 -29.45 -11.09 -15.85
N GLN A 200 -29.54 -10.63 -17.10
CA GLN A 200 -28.71 -9.57 -17.64
C GLN A 200 -28.68 -8.38 -16.66
N PRO A 201 -27.48 -7.89 -16.26
CA PRO A 201 -27.38 -6.86 -15.24
C PRO A 201 -28.05 -5.57 -15.70
N PRO A 202 -28.75 -4.85 -14.80
CA PRO A 202 -29.38 -3.59 -15.15
C PRO A 202 -28.31 -2.58 -15.55
N SER A 203 -28.47 -1.95 -16.72
CA SER A 203 -27.64 -0.83 -17.14
C SER A 203 -27.86 0.34 -16.19
N VAL A 204 -26.87 0.65 -15.36
CA VAL A 204 -26.87 1.83 -14.50
C VAL A 204 -26.32 3.00 -15.32
N GLU A 205 -27.14 4.02 -15.54
CA GLU A 205 -26.69 5.27 -16.14
C GLU A 205 -25.86 6.06 -15.12
N ILE A 206 -24.55 6.17 -15.36
CA ILE A 206 -23.65 7.00 -14.56
C ILE A 206 -23.70 8.42 -15.16
N PRO A 207 -24.10 9.44 -14.39
CA PRO A 207 -24.13 10.81 -14.90
C PRO A 207 -22.71 11.31 -15.18
N GLU A 208 -22.53 11.97 -16.32
CA GLU A 208 -21.26 12.61 -16.68
C GLU A 208 -20.95 13.74 -15.69
N LEU A 209 -19.76 13.70 -15.09
CA LEU A 209 -19.29 14.70 -14.12
C LEU A 209 -18.08 15.44 -14.69
N TYR A 210 -18.14 16.77 -14.69
CA TYR A 210 -17.08 17.65 -15.16
C TYR A 210 -16.59 18.52 -14.00
N GLN A 211 -15.27 18.57 -13.76
CA GLN A 211 -14.66 19.26 -12.61
C GLN A 211 -13.54 20.22 -13.05
N LEU A 212 -13.37 21.31 -12.28
CA LEU A 212 -12.32 22.31 -12.43
C LEU A 212 -11.56 22.46 -11.10
N VAL A 213 -10.23 22.36 -11.14
CA VAL A 213 -9.35 22.60 -9.98
C VAL A 213 -8.52 23.86 -10.24
N VAL A 214 -8.49 24.77 -9.27
CA VAL A 214 -7.81 26.06 -9.38
C VAL A 214 -6.83 26.23 -8.23
N GLU A 215 -5.57 26.52 -8.55
CA GLU A 215 -4.54 26.86 -7.56
C GLU A 215 -4.68 28.33 -7.15
N CYS A 216 -4.84 28.58 -5.85
CA CYS A 216 -4.96 29.91 -5.27
C CYS A 216 -3.65 30.28 -4.58
N ARG A 217 -3.29 31.57 -4.56
CA ARG A 217 -2.03 32.04 -3.95
C ARG A 217 -2.04 31.94 -2.42
N ASP A 218 -3.21 32.10 -1.81
CA ASP A 218 -3.41 32.08 -0.36
C ASP A 218 -4.88 31.74 0.00
N LEU A 219 -5.14 31.57 1.29
CA LEU A 219 -6.49 31.29 1.81
C LEU A 219 -7.51 32.39 1.47
N CYS A 220 -7.10 33.66 1.48
CA CYS A 220 -8.01 34.78 1.18
C CYS A 220 -8.48 34.74 -0.29
N GLU A 221 -7.59 34.41 -1.23
CA GLU A 221 -7.93 34.23 -2.64
C GLU A 221 -8.81 32.99 -2.85
N GLN A 222 -8.56 31.92 -2.10
CA GLN A 222 -9.39 30.71 -2.13
C GLN A 222 -10.82 30.98 -1.65
N GLU A 223 -11.01 31.65 -0.50
CA GLU A 223 -12.33 32.02 0.02
C GLU A 223 -13.07 32.94 -0.94
N ALA A 224 -12.40 33.98 -1.46
CA ALA A 224 -13.00 34.91 -2.41
C ALA A 224 -13.43 34.22 -3.72
N LEU A 225 -12.65 33.25 -4.21
CA LEU A 225 -12.99 32.48 -5.40
C LEU A 225 -14.16 31.52 -5.15
N PHE A 226 -14.17 30.85 -4.00
CA PHE A 226 -15.23 29.96 -3.57
C PHE A 226 -16.57 30.69 -3.47
N ASP A 227 -16.60 31.85 -2.79
CA ASP A 227 -17.82 32.65 -2.62
C ASP A 227 -18.36 33.14 -3.96
N ARG A 228 -17.46 33.62 -4.85
CA ARG A 228 -17.85 34.09 -6.18
C ARG A 228 -18.47 32.97 -7.02
N LEU A 229 -17.80 31.82 -7.13
CA LEU A 229 -18.31 30.70 -7.94
C LEU A 229 -19.60 30.10 -7.36
N THR A 230 -19.72 30.07 -6.03
CA THR A 230 -20.96 29.64 -5.36
C THR A 230 -22.10 30.63 -5.62
N ALA A 231 -21.83 31.94 -5.59
CA ALA A 231 -22.82 32.97 -5.92
C ALA A 231 -23.25 32.93 -7.40
N GLU A 232 -22.38 32.46 -8.29
CA GLU A 232 -22.69 32.20 -9.70
C GLU A 232 -23.47 30.88 -9.92
N GLY A 233 -23.68 30.09 -8.86
CA GLY A 233 -24.51 28.88 -8.87
C GLY A 233 -23.76 27.57 -9.08
N TYR A 234 -22.42 27.57 -9.05
CA TYR A 234 -21.63 26.35 -9.16
C TYR A 234 -21.57 25.59 -7.83
N SER A 235 -21.59 24.25 -7.91
CA SER A 235 -21.31 23.41 -6.75
C SER A 235 -19.81 23.41 -6.48
N CYS A 236 -19.40 24.17 -5.46
CA CYS A 236 -18.00 24.34 -5.11
C CYS A 236 -17.65 23.48 -3.87
N ARG A 237 -16.43 22.93 -3.86
CA ARG A 237 -15.83 22.28 -2.69
C ARG A 237 -14.40 22.77 -2.56
N VAL A 238 -13.99 23.10 -1.34
CA VAL A 238 -12.61 23.51 -1.05
C VAL A 238 -11.77 22.25 -0.81
N VAL A 239 -10.62 22.17 -1.49
CA VAL A 239 -9.61 21.13 -1.28
C VAL A 239 -8.45 21.80 -0.54
N ASN A 240 -8.27 21.49 0.75
CA ASN A 240 -7.19 22.06 1.55
C ASN A 240 -5.91 21.24 1.40
N THR A 241 -4.86 21.85 0.83
CA THR A 241 -3.48 21.35 0.91
C THR A 241 -2.78 22.02 2.10
N ALA A 242 -2.29 21.24 3.07
CA ALA A 242 -1.67 21.77 4.29
C ALA A 242 -0.33 22.47 3.97
N ALA A 243 -0.39 23.79 3.74
CA ALA A 243 0.78 24.63 3.53
C ALA A 243 0.57 26.05 4.07
N GLU A 244 0.09 26.23 5.31
CA GLU A 244 0.07 27.56 5.94
C GLU A 244 -0.08 27.50 7.47
N SER A 245 1.03 27.28 8.18
CA SER A 245 1.17 27.63 9.61
C SER A 245 2.62 27.88 10.02
N ARG A 246 3.32 28.75 9.28
CA ARG A 246 4.55 29.40 9.76
C ARG A 246 4.57 30.88 9.40
N ALA A 247 3.84 31.70 10.16
CA ALA A 247 4.12 33.12 10.34
C ALA A 247 3.40 33.67 11.59
N LYS A 248 4.14 34.45 12.40
CA LYS A 248 3.86 35.01 13.75
C LYS A 248 4.00 33.96 14.88
N VAL A 249 5.06 33.99 15.69
CA VAL A 249 5.50 35.11 16.54
C VAL A 249 7.04 35.23 16.54
N ALA A 250 7.55 36.26 15.86
CA ALA A 250 8.86 36.85 16.15
C ALA A 250 8.62 38.36 16.22
N GLY A 251 8.76 38.92 17.42
CA GLY A 251 8.53 40.34 17.68
C GLY A 251 8.32 40.62 19.16
N ASP A 252 9.37 40.43 19.97
CA ASP A 252 9.83 41.38 21.01
C ASP A 252 10.91 40.71 21.87
N ALA A 253 12.17 41.04 21.60
CA ALA A 253 13.29 40.89 22.52
C ALA A 253 14.45 41.77 22.03
N ASP A 254 14.33 43.07 22.24
CA ASP A 254 15.49 43.97 22.34
C ASP A 254 15.27 44.89 23.57
N ALA A 255 15.63 44.35 24.72
CA ALA A 255 15.90 45.08 25.95
C ALA A 255 16.96 44.31 26.75
N ASP A 256 18.01 45.03 27.15
CA ASP A 256 19.16 44.63 27.98
C ASP A 256 20.24 43.73 27.35
N ASN A 257 21.23 44.35 26.70
CA ASN A 257 22.61 44.51 27.24
C ASN A 257 23.54 45.23 26.25
#